data_AF-G7WK41-F1
#
_entry.id   AF-G7WK41-F1
#
_cell.length_a   1.000
_cell.length_b   1.000
_cell.length_c   1.000
_cell.angle_alpha   90.00
_cell.angle_beta   90.00
_cell.angle_gamma   90.00
#
_symmetry.space_group_name_H-M   'P 1'
#
loop_
_entity.id
_entity.type
_entity.pdbx_description
1 polymer ?
#
loop_
_entity_poly.entity_id
_entity_poly.type
_entity_poly.pdbx_seq_one_letter_code
_entity_poly.pdbx_strand_id
1 'polypeptide(L)'
;MPPNPSNPDPESPAPADLLTDRERGQLLANLHRTLVWLGVQDPERLEIDPDLLKEEMARDRIAPADLPPEVHPATGTVDLRHLVWRLIHLSELSEKEEMEVRELIRVLKAKEAADEEMLKEARLTREEAHRIYEETAAVIRTLLDLREILTKREHRTDLGREVAKKKVEDVKRWNAFVDSMEGKR
;
A
#
# COMPACT_ATOMS: atom_id res chain seq x y z
N MET A 1 52.37 32.97 31.62
CA MET A 1 51.73 31.63 31.51
C MET A 1 50.71 31.72 30.40
N PRO A 2 50.75 30.86 29.37
CA PRO A 2 49.68 30.84 28.38
C PRO A 2 48.43 30.15 28.97
N PRO A 3 47.21 30.61 28.64
CA PRO A 3 46.00 29.90 29.02
C PRO A 3 45.88 28.58 28.24
N ASN A 4 45.44 27.54 28.95
CA ASN A 4 45.31 26.17 28.48
C ASN A 4 43.96 25.99 27.75
N PRO A 5 43.91 25.51 26.48
CA PRO A 5 42.64 25.26 25.80
C PRO A 5 42.26 23.80 25.97
N SER A 6 41.55 23.49 27.06
CA SER A 6 40.83 22.23 27.19
C SER A 6 39.64 22.43 28.11
N ASN A 7 38.53 22.80 27.49
CA ASN A 7 37.25 22.18 27.77
C ASN A 7 36.44 22.25 26.47
N PRO A 8 36.04 21.11 25.86
CA PRO A 8 34.94 21.15 24.91
C PRO A 8 33.68 21.50 25.70
N ASP A 9 32.99 22.56 25.29
CA ASP A 9 31.70 22.94 25.88
C ASP A 9 30.75 21.73 25.83
N PRO A 10 30.27 21.22 26.99
CA PRO A 10 29.17 20.28 27.00
C PRO A 10 27.89 21.09 26.78
N GLU A 11 27.05 20.62 25.88
CA GLU A 11 25.66 21.08 25.70
C GLU A 11 25.49 22.43 24.99
N SER A 12 25.74 22.44 23.67
CA SER A 12 24.88 23.22 22.80
C SER A 12 23.47 22.63 22.90
N PRO A 13 22.44 23.39 23.32
CA PRO A 13 21.09 22.85 23.41
C PRO A 13 20.70 22.32 22.03
N ALA A 14 20.16 21.10 22.01
CA ALA A 14 19.55 20.52 20.83
C ALA A 14 18.71 21.61 20.11
N PRO A 15 18.92 21.85 18.80
CA PRO A 15 18.25 22.95 18.11
C PRO A 15 16.76 22.95 18.44
N ALA A 16 16.21 24.12 18.76
CA ALA A 16 14.86 24.26 19.34
C ALA A 16 13.75 23.60 18.49
N ASP A 17 14.05 23.30 17.22
CA ASP A 17 13.16 22.68 16.25
C ASP A 17 13.25 21.15 16.15
N LEU A 18 14.11 20.50 16.93
CA LEU A 18 14.19 19.03 16.92
C LEU A 18 12.93 18.39 17.52
N LEU A 19 12.53 17.28 16.90
CA LEU A 19 11.45 16.44 17.38
C LEU A 19 11.83 15.83 18.73
N THR A 20 11.00 16.06 19.74
CA THR A 20 11.16 15.44 21.07
C THR A 20 10.62 14.02 21.09
N ASP A 21 11.08 13.18 22.02
CA ASP A 21 10.60 11.80 22.16
C ASP A 21 9.10 11.72 22.44
N ARG A 22 8.56 12.72 23.14
CA ARG A 22 7.11 12.83 23.39
C ARG A 22 6.33 13.09 22.10
N GLU A 23 6.79 14.03 21.28
CA GLU A 23 6.17 14.34 19.99
C GLU A 23 6.29 13.16 19.03
N ARG A 24 7.46 12.51 19.01
CA ARG A 24 7.70 11.27 18.25
C ARG A 24 6.72 10.17 18.63
N GLY A 25 6.59 9.89 19.92
CA GLY A 25 5.64 8.90 20.43
C GLY A 25 4.19 9.24 20.07
N GLN A 26 3.83 10.52 20.04
CA GLN A 26 2.50 10.96 19.64
C GLN A 26 2.23 10.73 18.14
N LEU A 27 3.20 11.03 17.26
CA LEU A 27 3.08 10.79 15.83
C LEU A 27 2.94 9.28 15.53
N LEU A 28 3.79 8.45 16.14
CA LEU A 28 3.73 6.99 15.98
C LEU A 28 2.40 6.41 16.49
N ALA A 29 1.92 6.84 17.66
CA ALA A 29 0.63 6.39 18.17
C ALA A 29 -0.54 6.82 17.28
N ASN A 30 -0.45 8.00 16.65
CA ASN A 30 -1.46 8.47 15.71
C ASN A 30 -1.48 7.65 14.42
N LEU A 31 -0.30 7.21 13.92
CA LEU A 31 -0.23 6.35 12.73
C LEU A 31 -1.06 5.06 12.90
N HIS A 32 -1.08 4.50 14.12
CA HIS A 32 -1.74 3.22 14.38
C HIS A 32 -3.17 3.36 14.90
N ARG A 33 -3.66 4.58 15.11
CA ARG A 33 -4.99 4.80 15.66
C ARG A 33 -6.07 4.61 14.58
N THR A 34 -7.13 3.91 14.97
CA THR A 34 -8.31 3.67 14.12
C THR A 34 -8.90 5.02 13.66
N LEU A 35 -9.07 5.18 12.35
CA LEU A 35 -9.70 6.33 11.68
C LEU A 35 -8.89 7.64 11.61
N VAL A 36 -7.61 7.67 11.96
CA VAL A 36 -6.78 8.89 11.79
C VAL A 36 -6.66 9.32 10.32
N TRP A 37 -6.86 8.38 9.40
CA TRP A 37 -6.77 8.59 7.96
C TRP A 37 -8.06 9.09 7.31
N LEU A 38 -9.11 9.36 8.10
CA LEU A 38 -10.32 9.99 7.60
C LEU A 38 -10.01 11.41 7.13
N GLY A 39 -10.18 11.64 5.82
CA GLY A 39 -9.90 12.93 5.18
C GLY A 39 -8.54 13.01 4.49
N VAL A 40 -7.62 12.08 4.78
CA VAL A 40 -6.36 11.95 4.04
C VAL A 40 -6.67 11.52 2.60
N GLN A 41 -6.08 12.21 1.64
CA GLN A 41 -6.24 11.94 0.22
C GLN A 41 -5.10 11.07 -0.27
N ASP A 42 -5.37 10.25 -1.30
CA ASP A 42 -4.28 9.58 -2.02
C ASP A 42 -3.34 10.64 -2.60
N PRO A 43 -2.01 10.44 -2.42
CA PRO A 43 -1.04 11.37 -2.95
C PRO A 43 -1.08 11.30 -4.48
N GLU A 44 -0.86 12.43 -5.15
CA GLU A 44 -0.78 12.44 -6.62
C GLU A 44 0.36 11.56 -7.11
N ARG A 45 1.51 11.74 -6.45
CA ARG A 45 2.75 11.04 -6.71
C ARG A 45 3.36 10.66 -5.37
N LEU A 46 3.83 9.43 -5.28
CA LEU A 46 4.66 8.95 -4.17
C LEU A 46 6.07 8.74 -4.69
N GLU A 47 7.04 9.19 -3.89
CA GLU A 47 8.45 8.89 -4.10
C GLU A 47 8.82 7.74 -3.16
N ILE A 48 9.42 6.71 -3.73
CA ILE A 48 9.97 5.57 -3.01
C ILE A 48 11.46 5.57 -3.33
N ASP A 49 12.28 5.47 -2.30
CA ASP A 49 13.72 5.30 -2.47
C ASP A 49 13.98 4.19 -3.51
N PRO A 50 14.68 4.50 -4.63
CA PRO A 50 14.87 3.54 -5.70
C PRO A 50 15.62 2.28 -5.26
N ASP A 51 16.48 2.37 -4.25
CA ASP A 51 17.22 1.24 -3.73
C ASP A 51 16.33 0.40 -2.81
N LEU A 52 15.52 1.03 -1.94
CA LEU A 52 14.46 0.32 -1.21
C LEU A 52 13.53 -0.43 -2.17
N LEU A 53 13.09 0.24 -3.24
CA LEU A 53 12.18 -0.35 -4.23
C LEU A 53 12.84 -1.55 -4.93
N LYS A 54 14.10 -1.43 -5.35
CA LYS A 54 14.85 -2.54 -5.97
C LYS A 54 15.06 -3.69 -4.99
N GLU A 55 15.39 -3.41 -3.74
CA GLU A 55 15.62 -4.41 -2.71
C GLU A 55 14.36 -5.23 -2.44
N GLU A 56 13.21 -4.56 -2.29
CA GLU A 56 11.94 -5.22 -2.04
C GLU A 56 11.45 -6.00 -3.26
N MET A 57 11.63 -5.45 -4.47
CA MET A 57 11.39 -6.20 -5.70
C MET A 57 12.27 -7.44 -5.81
N ALA A 58 13.55 -7.35 -5.43
CA ALA A 58 14.46 -8.50 -5.44
C ALA A 58 14.10 -9.54 -4.37
N ARG A 59 13.68 -9.10 -3.17
CA ARG A 59 13.26 -9.94 -2.05
C ARG A 59 12.12 -10.87 -2.46
N ASP A 60 11.09 -10.31 -3.11
CA ASP A 60 9.88 -11.03 -3.50
C ASP A 60 9.90 -11.51 -4.96
N ARG A 61 11.02 -11.32 -5.68
CA ARG A 61 11.21 -11.69 -7.10
C ARG A 61 10.19 -11.05 -8.04
N ILE A 62 9.83 -9.80 -7.75
CA ILE A 62 8.90 -8.98 -8.54
C ILE A 62 9.68 -8.41 -9.73
N ALA A 63 9.28 -8.74 -10.96
CA ALA A 63 9.81 -8.07 -12.14
C ALA A 63 9.11 -6.71 -12.33
N PRO A 64 9.75 -5.72 -12.99
CA PRO A 64 9.07 -4.46 -13.33
C PRO A 64 7.76 -4.63 -14.11
N ALA A 65 7.63 -5.73 -14.89
CA ALA A 65 6.43 -6.06 -15.65
C ALA A 65 5.28 -6.63 -14.79
N ASP A 66 5.57 -7.00 -13.54
CA ASP A 66 4.61 -7.48 -12.55
C ASP A 66 4.06 -6.35 -11.69
N LEU A 67 4.42 -5.09 -11.98
CA LEU A 67 3.89 -3.90 -11.31
C LEU A 67 2.89 -3.17 -12.22
N PRO A 68 1.94 -2.41 -11.63
CA PRO A 68 1.03 -1.58 -12.41
C PRO A 68 1.80 -0.55 -13.26
N PRO A 69 1.26 -0.11 -14.41
CA PRO A 69 1.92 0.84 -15.30
C PRO A 69 2.17 2.23 -14.67
N GLU A 70 1.50 2.55 -13.57
CA GLU A 70 1.72 3.77 -12.78
C GLU A 70 2.96 3.71 -11.87
N VAL A 71 3.59 2.54 -11.75
CA VAL A 71 4.83 2.37 -10.99
C VAL A 71 6.01 2.50 -11.94
N HIS A 72 6.96 3.37 -11.59
CA HIS A 72 8.16 3.66 -12.37
C HIS A 72 9.41 3.27 -11.57
N PRO A 73 9.84 2.00 -11.57
CA PRO A 73 10.93 1.54 -10.72
C PRO A 73 12.28 2.21 -11.00
N ALA A 74 12.52 2.60 -12.26
CA ALA A 74 13.74 3.28 -12.64
C ALA A 74 13.92 4.65 -11.98
N THR A 75 12.80 5.34 -11.69
CA THR A 75 12.79 6.67 -11.07
C THR A 75 12.35 6.65 -9.62
N GLY A 76 11.88 5.51 -9.10
CA GLY A 76 11.34 5.41 -7.74
C GLY A 76 10.05 6.20 -7.57
N THR A 77 9.22 6.33 -8.60
CA THR A 77 7.98 7.13 -8.52
C THR A 77 6.74 6.28 -8.77
N VAL A 78 5.65 6.61 -8.08
CA VAL A 78 4.35 5.95 -8.24
C VAL A 78 3.24 7.00 -8.37
N ASP A 79 2.47 6.95 -9.46
CA ASP A 79 1.32 7.83 -9.68
C ASP A 79 0.05 7.28 -8.99
N LEU A 80 0.04 7.31 -7.65
CA LEU A 80 -0.95 6.62 -6.82
C LEU A 80 -2.40 7.06 -7.05
N ARG A 81 -2.66 8.37 -7.10
CA ARG A 81 -4.02 8.87 -7.36
C ARG A 81 -4.58 8.40 -8.69
N HIS A 82 -3.75 8.41 -9.73
CA HIS A 82 -4.15 7.94 -11.06
C HIS A 82 -4.46 6.44 -11.04
N LEU A 83 -3.61 5.63 -10.40
CA LEU A 83 -3.82 4.20 -10.22
C LEU A 83 -5.14 3.93 -9.50
N VAL A 84 -5.35 4.51 -8.31
CA VAL A 84 -6.55 4.29 -7.49
C VAL A 84 -7.80 4.70 -8.27
N TRP A 85 -7.77 5.86 -8.94
CA TRP A 85 -8.86 6.30 -9.80
C TRP A 85 -9.16 5.29 -10.90
N ARG A 86 -8.15 4.82 -11.64
CA ARG A 86 -8.32 3.84 -12.72
C ARG A 86 -8.95 2.54 -12.18
N LEU A 87 -8.42 2.01 -11.09
CA LEU A 87 -8.90 0.76 -10.48
C LEU A 87 -10.35 0.85 -10.00
N ILE A 88 -10.78 2.00 -9.46
CA ILE A 88 -12.17 2.24 -9.04
C ILE A 88 -13.12 2.27 -10.25
N HIS A 89 -12.70 2.85 -11.37
CA HIS A 89 -13.55 3.04 -12.56
C HIS A 89 -13.52 1.84 -13.51
N LEU A 90 -12.59 0.90 -13.34
CA LEU A 90 -12.56 -0.33 -14.12
C LEU A 90 -13.77 -1.22 -13.79
N SER A 91 -14.48 -1.65 -14.83
CA SER A 91 -15.62 -2.57 -14.70
C SER A 91 -15.18 -3.93 -14.16
N GLU A 92 -14.02 -4.42 -14.60
CA GLU A 92 -13.38 -5.69 -14.22
C GLU A 92 -11.86 -5.52 -14.10
N LEU A 93 -11.24 -6.22 -13.15
CA LEU A 93 -9.78 -6.35 -13.05
C LEU A 93 -9.41 -7.71 -13.61
N SER A 94 -8.44 -7.77 -14.51
CA SER A 94 -7.87 -9.04 -14.96
C SER A 94 -7.06 -9.72 -13.84
N GLU A 95 -6.84 -11.02 -13.94
CA GLU A 95 -5.96 -11.76 -13.01
C GLU A 95 -4.54 -11.15 -12.95
N LYS A 96 -4.05 -10.65 -14.09
CA LYS A 96 -2.77 -9.94 -14.19
C LYS A 96 -2.78 -8.64 -13.39
N GLU A 97 -3.78 -7.80 -13.58
CA GLU A 97 -3.91 -6.54 -12.83
C GLU A 97 -4.12 -6.79 -11.33
N GLU A 98 -4.83 -7.86 -10.97
CA GLU A 98 -4.99 -8.26 -9.58
C GLU A 98 -3.64 -8.63 -8.94
N MET A 99 -2.83 -9.41 -9.65
CA MET A 99 -1.47 -9.74 -9.24
C MET A 99 -0.60 -8.48 -9.13
N GLU A 100 -0.64 -7.59 -10.13
CA GLU A 100 0.11 -6.33 -10.12
C GLU A 100 -0.24 -5.46 -8.91
N VAL A 101 -1.53 -5.32 -8.58
CA VAL A 101 -1.96 -4.58 -7.40
C VAL A 101 -1.49 -5.24 -6.10
N ARG A 102 -1.48 -6.59 -6.03
CA ARG A 102 -0.96 -7.32 -4.88
C ARG A 102 0.55 -7.08 -4.69
N GLU A 103 1.33 -7.07 -5.77
CA GLU A 103 2.76 -6.78 -5.70
C GLU A 103 3.03 -5.32 -5.32
N LEU A 104 2.25 -4.36 -5.82
CA LEU A 104 2.33 -2.98 -5.35
C LEU A 104 2.01 -2.85 -3.84
N ILE A 105 1.02 -3.58 -3.31
CA ILE A 105 0.71 -3.57 -1.88
C ILE A 105 1.94 -3.99 -1.04
N ARG A 106 2.76 -4.94 -1.53
CA ARG A 106 4.00 -5.34 -0.84
C ARG A 106 5.01 -4.20 -0.80
N VAL A 107 5.23 -3.57 -1.96
CA VAL A 107 6.14 -2.41 -2.09
C VAL A 107 5.71 -1.26 -1.16
N LEU A 108 4.42 -0.91 -1.16
CA LEU A 108 3.89 0.15 -0.30
C LEU A 108 3.98 -0.19 1.19
N LYS A 109 3.83 -1.46 1.56
CA LYS A 109 4.04 -1.95 2.93
C LYS A 109 5.49 -1.78 3.39
N ALA A 110 6.45 -2.02 2.50
CA ALA A 110 7.86 -1.79 2.80
C ALA A 110 8.17 -0.29 2.96
N LYS A 111 7.57 0.57 2.13
CA LYS A 111 7.68 2.03 2.28
C LYS A 111 7.10 2.51 3.62
N GLU A 112 5.89 2.07 3.98
CA GLU A 112 5.27 2.36 5.29
C GLU A 112 6.19 1.95 6.45
N ALA A 113 6.78 0.76 6.38
CA ALA A 113 7.70 0.27 7.41
C ALA A 113 9.00 1.12 7.48
N ALA A 114 9.56 1.50 6.33
CA ALA A 114 10.76 2.33 6.26
C ALA A 114 10.50 3.74 6.82
N ASP A 115 9.35 4.35 6.48
CA ASP A 115 8.98 5.67 6.99
C ASP A 115 8.71 5.65 8.50
N GLU A 116 8.04 4.61 9.00
CA GLU A 116 7.85 4.40 10.43
C GLU A 116 9.18 4.25 11.17
N GLU A 117 10.14 3.51 10.59
CA GLU A 117 11.46 3.33 11.19
C GLU A 117 12.26 4.63 11.19
N MET A 118 12.19 5.40 10.09
CA MET A 118 12.78 6.74 10.03
C MET A 118 12.18 7.65 11.11
N LEU A 119 10.86 7.61 11.28
CA LEU A 119 10.16 8.38 12.33
C LEU A 119 10.50 7.88 13.74
N LYS A 120 10.94 6.63 13.94
CA LYS A 120 11.39 6.10 15.24
C LYS A 120 12.82 6.52 15.57
N GLU A 121 13.74 6.34 14.63
CA GLU A 121 15.18 6.33 14.93
C GLU A 121 15.91 7.59 14.46
N ALA A 122 15.41 8.28 13.42
CA ALA A 122 16.14 9.39 12.83
C ALA A 122 16.08 10.66 13.71
N ARG A 123 17.18 11.42 13.69
CA ARG A 123 17.25 12.76 14.28
C ARG A 123 16.60 13.76 13.32
N LEU A 124 15.32 14.04 13.55
CA LEU A 124 14.46 14.86 12.68
C LEU A 124 14.11 16.19 13.34
N THR A 125 13.90 17.22 12.52
CA THR A 125 13.12 18.39 12.94
C THR A 125 11.63 18.05 13.02
N ARG A 126 10.84 18.91 13.68
CA ARG A 126 9.38 18.74 13.71
C ARG A 126 8.77 18.77 12.31
N GLU A 127 9.28 19.64 11.44
CA GLU A 127 8.83 19.76 10.05
C GLU A 127 9.13 18.50 9.24
N GLU A 128 10.33 17.94 9.38
CA GLU A 128 10.71 16.68 8.72
C GLU A 128 9.84 15.52 9.21
N ALA A 129 9.67 15.40 10.53
CA ALA A 129 8.84 14.37 11.13
C ALA A 129 7.38 14.47 10.70
N HIS A 130 6.84 15.69 10.61
CA HIS A 130 5.47 15.90 10.15
C HIS A 130 5.29 15.55 8.67
N ARG A 131 6.27 15.86 7.81
CA ARG A 131 6.25 15.45 6.40
C ARG A 131 6.23 13.93 6.25
N ILE A 132 7.12 13.22 6.97
CA ILE A 132 7.15 11.75 6.98
C ILE A 132 5.81 11.20 7.47
N TYR A 133 5.27 11.77 8.55
CA TYR A 133 3.97 11.37 9.09
C TYR A 133 2.83 11.52 8.05
N GLU A 134 2.70 12.67 7.40
CA GLU A 134 1.65 12.92 6.39
C GLU A 134 1.82 12.04 5.14
N GLU A 135 3.07 11.77 4.75
CA GLU A 135 3.34 10.85 3.63
C GLU A 135 2.95 9.41 4.00
N THR A 136 3.37 8.95 5.18
CA THR A 136 3.03 7.60 5.67
C THR A 136 1.51 7.43 5.83
N ALA A 137 0.84 8.47 6.32
CA ALA A 137 -0.61 8.55 6.40
C ALA A 137 -1.28 8.30 5.04
N ALA A 138 -0.77 8.98 4.01
CA ALA A 138 -1.26 8.86 2.64
C ALA A 138 -1.00 7.45 2.07
N VAL A 139 0.17 6.88 2.33
CA VAL A 139 0.51 5.49 1.96
C VAL A 139 -0.45 4.49 2.62
N ILE A 140 -0.73 4.63 3.91
CA ILE A 140 -1.67 3.77 4.63
C ILE A 140 -3.08 3.91 4.05
N ARG A 141 -3.50 5.13 3.71
CA ARG A 141 -4.80 5.36 3.07
C ARG A 141 -4.92 4.63 1.74
N THR A 142 -3.91 4.75 0.88
CA THR A 142 -3.86 4.04 -0.40
C THR A 142 -3.84 2.53 -0.21
N LEU A 143 -3.07 2.01 0.76
CA LEU A 143 -3.06 0.58 1.09
C LEU A 143 -4.46 0.07 1.45
N LEU A 144 -5.26 0.86 2.17
CA LEU A 144 -6.66 0.52 2.48
C LEU A 144 -7.53 0.49 1.21
N ASP A 145 -7.38 1.47 0.32
CA ASP A 145 -8.15 1.51 -0.94
C ASP A 145 -7.83 0.33 -1.84
N LEU A 146 -6.55 0.03 -2.04
CA LEU A 146 -6.12 -1.11 -2.86
C LEU A 146 -6.65 -2.43 -2.30
N ARG A 147 -6.62 -2.61 -0.97
CA ARG A 147 -7.19 -3.80 -0.31
C ARG A 147 -8.70 -3.87 -0.48
N GLU A 148 -9.42 -2.77 -0.30
CA GLU A 148 -10.88 -2.73 -0.48
C GLU A 148 -11.27 -3.07 -1.94
N ILE A 149 -10.50 -2.56 -2.91
CA ILE A 149 -10.68 -2.88 -4.33
C ILE A 149 -10.51 -4.39 -4.55
N LEU A 150 -9.44 -5.00 -4.05
CA LEU A 150 -9.21 -6.45 -4.18
C LEU A 150 -10.30 -7.28 -3.48
N THR A 151 -10.72 -6.91 -2.27
CA THR A 151 -11.76 -7.63 -1.53
C THR A 151 -13.11 -7.57 -2.24
N LYS A 152 -13.50 -6.41 -2.78
CA LYS A 152 -14.75 -6.28 -3.57
C LYS A 152 -14.74 -7.15 -4.82
N ARG A 153 -13.56 -7.39 -5.41
CA ARG A 153 -13.38 -8.26 -6.58
C ARG A 153 -13.52 -9.73 -6.21
N GLU A 154 -12.82 -10.18 -5.16
CA GLU A 154 -12.90 -11.57 -4.68
C GLU A 154 -14.36 -11.99 -4.43
N HIS A 155 -15.13 -11.17 -3.71
CA HIS A 155 -16.55 -11.42 -3.46
C HIS A 155 -17.39 -11.48 -4.76
N ARG A 156 -17.09 -10.63 -5.76
CA ARG A 156 -17.79 -10.65 -7.05
C ARG A 156 -17.48 -11.93 -7.84
N THR A 157 -16.23 -12.37 -7.82
CA THR A 157 -15.79 -13.61 -8.48
C THR A 157 -16.45 -14.84 -7.85
N ASP A 158 -16.54 -14.89 -6.52
CA ASP A 158 -17.22 -15.98 -5.81
C ASP A 158 -18.71 -16.06 -6.14
N LEU A 159 -19.41 -14.92 -6.16
CA LEU A 159 -20.81 -14.85 -6.59
C LEU A 159 -20.98 -15.32 -8.04
N GLY A 160 -20.10 -14.90 -8.95
CA GLY A 160 -20.10 -15.34 -10.35
C GLY A 160 -19.91 -16.86 -10.48
N ARG A 161 -19.00 -17.44 -9.69
CA ARG A 161 -18.75 -18.88 -9.65
C ARG A 161 -19.97 -19.66 -9.14
N GLU A 162 -20.65 -19.15 -8.13
CA GLU A 162 -21.89 -19.75 -7.61
C GLU A 162 -23.00 -19.76 -8.67
N VAL A 163 -23.18 -18.64 -9.39
CA VAL A 163 -24.15 -18.54 -10.49
C VAL A 163 -23.83 -19.51 -11.63
N ALA A 164 -22.57 -19.62 -12.02
CA ALA A 164 -22.14 -20.57 -13.05
C ALA A 164 -22.41 -22.02 -12.65
N LYS A 165 -22.13 -22.37 -11.38
CA LYS A 165 -22.42 -23.71 -10.83
C LYS A 165 -23.92 -24.04 -10.91
N LYS A 166 -24.80 -23.10 -10.51
CA LYS A 166 -26.27 -23.27 -10.62
C LYS A 166 -26.70 -23.52 -12.07
N LYS A 167 -26.19 -22.74 -13.03
CA LYS A 167 -26.49 -22.95 -14.46
C LYS A 167 -26.08 -24.33 -14.97
N VAL A 168 -24.89 -24.81 -14.57
CA VAL A 168 -24.43 -26.16 -14.94
C VAL A 168 -25.32 -27.24 -14.33
N GLU A 169 -25.75 -27.08 -13.08
CA GLU A 169 -26.69 -27.99 -12.44
C GLU A 169 -28.05 -28.00 -13.16
N ASP A 170 -28.56 -26.84 -13.58
CA ASP A 170 -29.81 -26.74 -14.32
C ASP A 170 -29.73 -27.42 -15.70
N VAL A 171 -28.61 -27.25 -16.42
CA VAL A 171 -28.37 -27.95 -17.69
C VAL A 171 -28.35 -29.47 -17.49
N LYS A 172 -27.67 -29.96 -16.43
CA LYS A 172 -27.65 -31.39 -16.11
C LYS A 172 -29.04 -31.93 -15.79
N ARG A 173 -29.85 -31.18 -15.03
CA ARG A 173 -31.24 -31.55 -14.75
C ARG A 173 -32.09 -31.58 -16.02
N TRP A 174 -31.91 -30.62 -16.91
CA TRP A 174 -32.64 -30.57 -18.17
C TRP A 174 -32.27 -31.75 -19.08
N ASN A 175 -30.99 -32.08 -19.22
CA ASN A 175 -30.56 -33.25 -19.98
C ASN A 175 -31.13 -34.55 -19.41
N ALA A 176 -31.07 -34.75 -18.08
CA ALA A 176 -31.66 -35.92 -17.43
C ALA A 176 -33.18 -36.01 -17.62
N PHE A 177 -33.86 -34.86 -17.68
CA PHE A 177 -35.29 -34.80 -17.99
C PHE A 177 -35.57 -35.22 -19.45
N VAL A 178 -34.80 -34.72 -20.41
CA VAL A 178 -34.91 -35.10 -21.83
C VAL A 178 -34.67 -36.60 -22.03
N ASP A 179 -33.61 -37.16 -21.43
CA ASP A 179 -33.30 -38.60 -21.49
C ASP A 179 -34.46 -39.46 -20.95
N SER A 180 -35.14 -39.00 -19.90
CA SER A 180 -36.30 -39.70 -19.32
C SER A 180 -37.56 -39.69 -20.21
N MET A 181 -37.63 -38.73 -21.14
CA MET A 181 -38.73 -38.59 -22.11
C MET A 181 -38.47 -39.42 -23.37
N GLU A 182 -37.21 -39.57 -23.77
CA GLU A 182 -36.82 -40.39 -24.93
C GLU A 182 -36.84 -41.90 -24.61
N GLY A 183 -36.57 -42.30 -23.36
CA GLY A 183 -36.68 -43.69 -22.92
C GLY A 183 -38.11 -44.24 -22.72
N LYS A 184 -39.15 -43.46 -23.01
CA LYS A 184 -40.58 -43.84 -22.88
C LYS A 184 -41.29 -44.11 -24.22
N ARG A 185 -40.55 -44.28 -25.32
CA ARG A 185 -41.10 -44.68 -26.63
C ARG A 185 -40.80 -46.11 -27.00
#